data_AF-A0A9E3EVP8-F1
#
_entry.id   AF-A0A9E3EVP8-F1
#
_cell.length_a   1.000
_cell.length_b   1.000
_cell.length_c   1.000
_cell.angle_alpha   90.00
_cell.angle_beta   90.00
_cell.angle_gamma   90.00
#
_symmetry.space_group_name_H-M   'P 1'
#
loop_
_entity.id
_entity.type
_entity.pdbx_description
1 polymer ?
#
loop_
_entity_poly.entity_id
_entity_poly.type
_entity_poly.pdbx_seq_one_letter_code
_entity_poly.pdbx_strand_id
1 'polypeptide(L)' 'TDGIAYIITLASKVEALYSTGTILWQRQLPSTAIQPLIVSGGVLYTGTASGTIYAVRTRDSVLLWHYATQVVQ' A
#
# COMPACT_ATOMS: atom_id res chain seq x y z
N THR A 1 -14.67 -10.02 -5.92
CA THR A 1 -13.97 -9.30 -4.84
C THR A 1 -13.67 -10.32 -3.78
N ASP A 2 -12.40 -10.62 -3.52
CA ASP A 2 -11.99 -11.74 -2.68
C ASP A 2 -12.27 -11.52 -1.18
N GLY A 3 -13.23 -10.64 -0.85
CA GLY A 3 -13.60 -10.29 0.52
C GLY A 3 -12.51 -9.50 1.25
N ILE A 4 -11.59 -8.84 0.55
CA ILE A 4 -10.50 -8.07 1.18
C ILE A 4 -10.65 -6.57 0.87
N ALA A 5 -10.61 -5.75 1.93
CA ALA A 5 -10.48 -4.31 1.86
C ALA A 5 -9.01 -3.91 2.06
N TYR A 6 -8.56 -2.87 1.37
CA TYR A 6 -7.23 -2.29 1.55
C TYR A 6 -7.39 -0.84 1.99
N ILE A 7 -6.69 -0.46 3.06
CA ILE A 7 -6.77 0.89 3.63
C ILE A 7 -5.38 1.45 3.89
N ILE A 8 -5.27 2.77 3.77
CA ILE A 8 -4.12 3.55 4.25
C ILE A 8 -4.56 4.33 5.48
N THR A 9 -3.80 4.22 6.57
CA THR A 9 -4.04 4.98 7.79
C THR A 9 -3.18 6.24 7.84
N LEU A 10 -3.59 7.21 8.68
CA LEU A 10 -2.81 8.43 8.92
C LEU A 10 -1.42 8.16 9.53
N ALA A 11 -1.24 7.01 10.16
CA ALA A 11 0.06 6.54 10.67
C ALA A 11 0.96 5.95 9.56
N SER A 12 0.63 6.18 8.28
CA SER A 12 1.42 5.72 7.11
C SER A 12 1.51 4.20 6.99
N LYS A 13 0.44 3.52 7.40
CA LYS A 13 0.33 2.08 7.38
C LYS A 13 -0.65 1.65 6.29
N VAL A 14 -0.26 0.65 5.52
CA VAL A 14 -1.16 -0.05 4.60
C VAL A 14 -1.66 -1.31 5.30
N GLU A 15 -2.97 -1.50 5.33
CA GLU A 15 -3.60 -2.69 5.92
C GLU A 15 -4.50 -3.37 4.91
N ALA A 16 -4.45 -4.70 4.89
CA ALA A 16 -5.47 -5.53 4.28
C ALA A 16 -6.36 -6.12 5.37
N LEU A 17 -7.67 -6.01 5.18
CA LEU A 17 -8.70 -6.47 6.10
C LEU A 17 -9.58 -7.47 5.38
N TYR A 18 -9.92 -8.58 6.02
CA TYR A 18 -11.06 -9.38 5.58
C TYR A 18 -12.35 -8.57 5.70
N SER A 19 -13.41 -8.99 5.00
CA SER A 19 -14.73 -8.36 5.05
C SER A 19 -15.36 -8.38 6.44
N THR A 20 -14.83 -9.23 7.34
CA THR A 20 -15.16 -9.27 8.77
C THR A 20 -14.52 -8.15 9.60
N GLY A 21 -13.62 -7.36 9.00
CA GLY A 21 -12.82 -6.34 9.68
C GLY A 21 -11.54 -6.87 10.35
N THR A 22 -11.24 -8.17 10.22
CA THR A 22 -10.01 -8.75 10.79
C THR A 22 -8.81 -8.44 9.89
N ILE A 23 -7.68 -8.06 10.49
CA ILE A 23 -6.44 -7.78 9.76
C ILE A 23 -5.88 -9.06 9.14
N LEU A 24 -5.74 -9.07 7.81
CA LEU A 24 -4.99 -10.08 7.06
C LEU A 24 -3.50 -9.79 7.13
N TRP A 25 -3.10 -8.57 6.81
CA TRP A 25 -1.71 -8.11 6.96
C TRP A 25 -1.65 -6.60 7.14
N GLN A 26 -0.49 -6.16 7.63
CA GLN A 26 -0.14 -4.76 7.82
C GLN A 26 1.28 -4.48 7.32
N ARG A 27 1.51 -3.29 6.78
CA ARG A 27 2.82 -2.80 6.35
C ARG A 27 2.99 -1.34 6.74
N GLN A 28 4.05 -1.06 7.49
CA GLN A 28 4.51 0.30 7.71
C GLN A 28 5.27 0.79 6.46
N LEU A 29 4.92 1.97 5.93
CA LEU A 29 5.73 2.62 4.91
C LEU A 29 6.85 3.47 5.54
N PRO A 30 8.01 3.62 4.88
CA PRO A 30 9.11 4.45 5.38
C PRO A 30 8.84 5.96 5.37
N SER A 31 7.75 6.40 4.74
CA SER A 31 7.35 7.81 4.62
C SER A 31 5.83 7.91 4.55
N THR A 32 5.29 9.11 4.73
CA THR A 32 3.86 9.38 4.72
C THR A 32 3.20 8.86 3.46
N ALA A 33 2.31 7.89 3.60
CA ALA A 33 1.52 7.36 2.50
C ALA A 33 0.62 8.46 1.94
N ILE A 34 0.59 8.62 0.62
CA ILE A 34 -0.31 9.55 -0.06
C ILE A 34 -1.45 8.77 -0.73
N GLN A 35 -2.65 9.35 -0.72
CA GLN A 35 -3.82 8.77 -1.37
C GLN A 35 -3.95 9.21 -2.84
N PRO A 36 -4.60 8.40 -3.70
CA PRO A 36 -5.21 7.10 -3.42
C PRO A 36 -4.23 5.91 -3.50
N LEU A 37 -4.62 4.77 -2.93
CA LEU A 37 -4.02 3.46 -3.25
C LEU A 37 -4.76 2.81 -4.42
N ILE A 38 -4.05 2.06 -5.24
CA ILE A 38 -4.62 1.36 -6.39
C ILE A 38 -4.32 -0.13 -6.27
N VAL A 39 -5.29 -0.99 -6.57
CA VAL A 39 -5.08 -2.44 -6.65
C VAL A 39 -5.34 -2.90 -8.08
N SER A 40 -4.35 -3.57 -8.68
CA SER A 40 -4.47 -4.18 -10.00
C SER A 40 -3.64 -5.46 -10.08
N GLY A 41 -4.20 -6.52 -10.66
CA GLY A 41 -3.48 -7.79 -10.86
C GLY A 41 -2.90 -8.44 -9.58
N GLY A 42 -3.54 -8.25 -8.42
CA GLY A 42 -3.03 -8.76 -7.14
C GLY A 42 -1.84 -7.96 -6.57
N VAL A 43 -1.66 -6.72 -7.04
CA VAL A 43 -0.63 -5.79 -6.57
C VAL A 43 -1.30 -4.50 -6.11
N LEU A 44 -0.95 -4.06 -4.91
CA LEU A 44 -1.28 -2.76 -4.35
C LEU A 44 -0.17 -1.77 -4.66
N TYR A 45 -0.54 -0.62 -5.21
CA TYR A 45 0.33 0.49 -5.53
C TYR A 45 -0.03 1.67 -4.62
N THR A 46 0.99 2.24 -3.97
CA THR A 46 0.83 3.43 -3.14
C THR A 46 2.05 4.33 -3.22
N GLY A 47 1.83 5.63 -3.28
CA GLY A 47 2.89 6.64 -3.22
C GLY A 47 3.19 7.05 -1.79
N THR A 48 4.35 7.66 -1.57
CA THR A 48 4.67 8.39 -0.35
C THR A 48 5.04 9.85 -0.63
N ALA A 49 4.95 10.69 0.40
CA ALA A 49 5.33 12.10 0.35
C ALA A 49 6.82 12.32 0.03
N SER A 50 7.67 11.31 0.28
CA SER A 50 9.07 11.30 -0.17
C SER A 50 9.25 11.08 -1.68
N GLY A 51 8.16 11.02 -2.46
CA GLY A 51 8.22 10.76 -3.90
C GLY A 51 8.60 9.32 -4.22
N THR A 52 8.20 8.35 -3.41
CA THR A 52 8.45 6.92 -3.69
C THR A 52 7.15 6.17 -3.93
N ILE A 53 7.08 5.39 -5.00
CA ILE A 53 5.97 4.48 -5.30
C ILE A 53 6.37 3.09 -4.82
N TYR A 54 5.47 2.42 -4.09
CA TYR A 54 5.64 1.05 -3.61
C TYR A 54 4.63 0.13 -4.30
N ALA A 55 5.09 -1.02 -4.76
CA ALA A 55 4.25 -2.11 -5.26
C ALA A 55 4.32 -3.30 -4.30
N VAL A 56 3.18 -3.64 -3.72
CA VAL A 56 3.06 -4.64 -2.65
C VAL A 56 2.10 -5.72 -3.10
N ARG A 57 2.51 -6.99 -3.05
CA ARG A 57 1.64 -8.11 -3.36
C ARG A 57 0.53 -8.21 -2.33
N THR A 58 -0.71 -8.32 -2.80
CA THR A 58 -1.88 -8.20 -1.93
C THR A 58 -2.16 -9.42 -1.05
N ARG A 59 -1.58 -10.58 -1.36
CA ARG A 59 -1.85 -11.83 -0.61
C ARG A 59 -1.05 -11.96 0.69
N ASP A 60 0.16 -11.39 0.72
CA ASP A 60 1.19 -11.66 1.74
C ASP A 60 2.00 -10.42 2.13
N SER A 61 1.62 -9.24 1.62
CA SER A 61 2.34 -7.97 1.82
C SER A 61 3.78 -7.98 1.30
N VAL A 62 4.19 -8.91 0.43
CA VAL A 62 5.56 -8.91 -0.11
C VAL A 62 5.79 -7.65 -0.95
N LEU A 63 6.84 -6.89 -0.64
CA LEU A 63 7.28 -5.77 -1.46
C LEU A 63 7.84 -6.34 -2.77
N LEU A 64 7.19 -6.04 -3.89
CA LEU A 64 7.63 -6.47 -5.21
C LEU A 64 8.72 -5.53 -5.76
N TRP A 65 8.50 -4.23 -5.61
CA TRP A 65 9.45 -3.18 -5.99
C TRP A 65 9.07 -1.84 -5.37
N HIS A 66 10.02 -0.91 -5.39
CA HIS A 66 9.76 0.51 -5.16
C HIS A 66 10.46 1.36 -6.22
N TYR A 67 9.94 2.55 -6.49
CA TYR A 67 10.48 3.49 -7.47
C TYR A 67 10.50 4.90 -6.89
N ALA A 68 11.69 5.50 -6.81
CA ALA A 68 11.83 6.90 -6.44
C ALA A 68 11.55 7.77 -7.67
N THR A 69 10.44 8.51 -7.64
CA THR A 69 10.12 9.52 -8.64
C THR A 69 11.13 10.66 -8.55
N GLN A 70 11.54 11.21 -9.69
CA GLN A 70 12.31 12.43 -9.69
C GLN A 70 11.41 13.56 -9.18
N VAL A 71 11.74 14.15 -8.04
CA VAL A 71 11.19 15.46 -7.68
C VAL A 71 11.82 16.42 -8.66
N VAL A 72 11.06 16.89 -9.64
CA VAL A 72 11.53 17.98 -10.50
C VAL A 72 11.75 19.17 -9.56
N GLN A 73 13.00 19.63 -9.50
CA GLN A 73 13.43 20.75 -8.66
C GLN A 73 12.86 22.07 -9.18
#